data_AF-A0A7S1LKP9-F1
#
_entry.id   AF-A0A7S1LKP9-F1
#
_cell.length_a   1.000
_cell.length_b   1.000
_cell.length_c   1.000
_cell.angle_alpha   90.00
_cell.angle_beta   90.00
_cell.angle_gamma   90.00
#
_symmetry.space_group_name_H-M   'P 1'
#
loop_
_entity.id
_entity.type
_entity.pdbx_description
1 polymer ?
#
loop_
_entity_poly.entity_id
_entity_poly.type
_entity_poly.pdbx_seq_one_letter_code
_entity_poly.pdbx_strand_id
1 'polypeptide(L)'
;WLADIWGVGWVTFAGACSVALGGLPLFALLAAHATDPAVAILVIGVCFATMGAASLVIYLFVAELFPTPVRGVAVGISYNVGLSLFGGLAPVLAEASLGISPYGPGFLMSLGGVITASTVVVGICLERRGIVQLAHVRPSPYFACLAARQEEAKGEVSADGERGSAIPA
;
A
#
# COMPACT_ATOMS: atom_id res chain seq x y z
N TRP A 1 0.26 14.90 -2.22
CA TRP A 1 -0.08 15.18 -3.63
C TRP A 1 -0.59 13.96 -4.37
N LEU A 2 0.23 12.95 -4.70
CA LEU A 2 -0.25 11.79 -5.49
C LEU A 2 -1.41 11.04 -4.79
N ALA A 3 -1.29 10.83 -3.48
CA ALA A 3 -2.35 10.24 -2.65
C ALA A 3 -3.63 11.10 -2.58
N ASP A 4 -3.53 12.41 -2.80
CA ASP A 4 -4.69 13.31 -2.77
C ASP A 4 -5.49 13.27 -4.08
N ILE A 5 -4.82 12.96 -5.20
CA ILE A 5 -5.46 12.86 -6.53
C ILE A 5 -5.98 11.44 -6.79
N TRP A 6 -5.16 10.43 -6.53
CA TRP A 6 -5.47 9.03 -6.89
C TRP A 6 -6.13 8.24 -5.76
N GLY A 7 -6.09 8.75 -4.54
CA GLY A 7 -6.57 8.08 -3.34
C GLY A 7 -5.45 7.36 -2.59
N VAL A 8 -5.57 7.38 -1.26
CA VAL A 8 -4.59 6.82 -0.33
C VAL A 8 -4.44 5.31 -0.51
N GLY A 9 -5.55 4.61 -0.78
CA GLY A 9 -5.56 3.15 -0.95
C GLY A 9 -4.76 2.69 -2.18
N TRP A 10 -4.97 3.35 -3.33
CA TRP A 10 -4.25 3.03 -4.57
C TRP A 10 -2.76 3.30 -4.48
N VAL A 11 -2.36 4.44 -3.90
CA VAL A 11 -0.94 4.78 -3.76
C VAL A 11 -0.24 3.82 -2.81
N THR A 12 -0.90 3.43 -1.71
CA THR A 12 -0.35 2.44 -0.77
C THR A 12 -0.23 1.07 -1.44
N PHE A 13 -1.23 0.64 -2.20
CA PHE A 13 -1.19 -0.63 -2.93
C PHE A 13 -0.09 -0.64 -3.99
N ALA A 14 0.02 0.42 -4.80
CA ALA A 14 1.07 0.55 -5.80
C ALA A 14 2.48 0.56 -5.18
N GLY A 15 2.64 1.28 -4.06
CA GLY A 15 3.87 1.25 -3.25
C GLY A 15 4.21 -0.16 -2.79
N ALA A 16 3.25 -0.87 -2.19
CA ALA A 16 3.44 -2.24 -1.74
C ALA A 16 3.79 -3.22 -2.88
N CYS A 17 3.13 -3.10 -4.04
CA CYS A 17 3.48 -3.88 -5.23
C CYS A 17 4.88 -3.56 -5.74
N SER A 18 5.29 -2.29 -5.74
CA SER A 18 6.65 -1.90 -6.10
C SER A 18 7.68 -2.56 -5.18
N VAL A 19 7.40 -2.64 -3.87
CA VAL A 19 8.28 -3.31 -2.89
C VAL A 19 8.31 -4.82 -3.10
N ALA A 20 7.14 -5.43 -3.32
CA ALA A 20 7.03 -6.86 -3.57
C ALA A 20 7.83 -7.30 -4.81
N LEU A 21 7.67 -6.56 -5.91
CA LEU A 21 8.28 -6.89 -7.20
C LEU A 21 9.73 -6.37 -7.31
N GLY A 22 10.02 -5.21 -6.74
CA GLY A 22 11.31 -4.54 -6.83
C GLY A 22 12.32 -4.99 -5.78
N GLY A 23 11.87 -5.51 -4.63
CA GLY A 23 12.75 -5.91 -3.52
C GLY A 23 13.87 -6.85 -3.95
N LEU A 24 13.50 -8.02 -4.49
CA LEU A 24 14.46 -9.04 -4.95
C LEU A 24 15.37 -8.59 -6.11
N PRO A 25 14.88 -8.05 -7.25
CA PRO A 25 15.74 -7.68 -8.37
C PRO A 25 16.67 -6.51 -8.04
N LEU A 26 16.24 -5.53 -7.24
CA LEU A 26 17.10 -4.42 -6.83
C LEU A 26 18.19 -4.89 -5.88
N PHE A 27 17.88 -5.81 -4.96
CA PHE A 27 18.89 -6.42 -4.10
C PHE A 27 19.86 -7.29 -4.89
N ALA A 28 19.38 -8.04 -5.89
CA ALA A 28 20.24 -8.83 -6.76
C ALA A 28 21.19 -7.94 -7.59
N LEU A 29 20.69 -6.80 -8.08
CA LEU A 29 21.51 -5.81 -8.79
C LEU A 29 22.60 -5.23 -7.89
N LEU A 30 22.24 -4.88 -6.64
CA LEU A 30 23.18 -4.37 -5.64
C LEU A 30 24.23 -5.41 -5.26
N ALA A 31 23.84 -6.68 -5.12
CA ALA A 31 24.76 -7.78 -4.84
C ALA A 31 25.72 -8.05 -6.02
N ALA A 32 25.25 -7.94 -7.26
CA ALA A 32 26.06 -8.16 -8.45
C ALA A 32 27.10 -7.05 -8.70
N HIS A 33 26.81 -5.81 -8.29
CA HIS A 33 27.67 -4.63 -8.53
C HIS A 33 28.09 -3.95 -7.22
N ALA A 34 28.41 -4.73 -6.19
CA ALA A 34 28.66 -4.22 -4.84
C ALA A 34 29.82 -3.22 -4.74
N THR A 35 30.77 -3.24 -5.68
CA THR A 35 31.93 -2.33 -5.72
C THR A 35 31.67 -1.04 -6.48
N ASP A 36 30.56 -0.92 -7.21
CA ASP A 36 30.25 0.27 -8.01
C ASP A 36 29.40 1.26 -7.18
N PRO A 37 29.95 2.41 -6.76
CA PRO A 37 29.21 3.38 -5.97
C PRO A 37 28.05 4.01 -6.75
N ALA A 38 28.11 4.08 -8.08
CA ALA A 38 27.02 4.63 -8.89
C ALA A 38 25.77 3.75 -8.81
N VAL A 39 25.95 2.43 -8.84
CA VAL A 39 24.85 1.46 -8.69
C VAL A 39 24.26 1.55 -7.28
N ALA A 40 25.08 1.66 -6.25
CA ALA A 40 24.61 1.82 -4.88
C ALA A 40 23.78 3.10 -4.69
N ILE A 41 24.22 4.24 -5.23
CA ILE A 41 23.49 5.51 -5.19
C ILE A 41 22.16 5.40 -5.93
N LEU A 42 22.15 4.77 -7.11
CA LEU A 42 20.93 4.60 -7.90
C LEU A 42 19.92 3.70 -7.18
N VAL A 43 20.35 2.53 -6.71
CA VAL A 43 19.45 1.56 -6.07
C VAL A 43 18.97 2.05 -4.71
N ILE A 44 19.88 2.47 -3.82
CA ILE A 44 19.50 2.87 -2.47
C ILE A 44 18.90 4.28 -2.47
N GLY A 45 19.56 5.23 -3.14
CA GLY A 45 19.21 6.65 -3.10
C GLY A 45 18.01 7.00 -3.98
N VAL A 46 17.79 6.30 -5.10
CA VAL A 46 16.65 6.59 -5.99
C VAL A 46 15.58 5.51 -5.85
N CYS A 47 15.89 4.23 -6.11
CA CYS A 47 14.87 3.20 -6.14
C CYS A 47 14.26 2.94 -4.76
N PHE A 48 15.04 2.62 -3.74
CA PHE A 48 14.50 2.37 -2.40
C PHE A 48 13.91 3.63 -1.75
N ALA A 49 14.50 4.81 -1.97
CA ALA A 49 13.93 6.05 -1.47
C ALA A 49 12.54 6.35 -2.06
N THR A 50 12.37 6.18 -3.38
CA THR A 50 11.07 6.40 -4.03
C THR A 50 10.03 5.37 -3.63
N MET A 51 10.41 4.09 -3.51
CA MET A 51 9.54 3.01 -3.01
C MET A 51 9.13 3.24 -1.56
N GLY A 52 10.07 3.70 -0.72
CA GLY A 52 9.82 4.08 0.67
C GLY A 52 8.84 5.25 0.75
N ALA A 53 9.03 6.29 -0.06
CA ALA A 53 8.15 7.45 -0.10
C ALA A 53 6.70 7.08 -0.47
N ALA A 54 6.50 6.18 -1.44
CA ALA A 54 5.18 5.67 -1.77
C ALA A 54 4.55 4.83 -0.64
N SER A 55 5.37 4.06 0.07
CA SER A 55 4.92 3.17 1.15
C SER A 55 4.54 3.92 2.43
N LEU A 56 5.14 5.09 2.70
CA LEU A 56 4.81 5.94 3.87
C LEU A 56 3.34 6.42 3.88
N VAL A 57 2.65 6.38 2.74
CA VAL A 57 1.23 6.73 2.62
C VAL A 57 0.35 5.81 3.46
N ILE A 58 0.83 4.63 3.85
CA ILE A 58 0.11 3.70 4.74
C ILE A 58 -0.24 4.31 6.10
N TYR A 59 0.53 5.29 6.61
CA TYR A 59 0.17 5.96 7.86
C TYR A 59 -1.10 6.77 7.74
N LEU A 60 -1.39 7.32 6.55
CA LEU A 60 -2.68 7.95 6.28
C LEU A 60 -3.79 6.90 6.29
N PHE A 61 -3.56 5.74 5.67
CA PHE A 61 -4.51 4.62 5.68
C PHE A 61 -4.87 4.20 7.12
N VAL A 62 -3.87 4.04 7.99
CA VAL A 62 -4.09 3.72 9.41
C VAL A 62 -4.78 4.87 10.14
N ALA A 63 -4.45 6.12 9.83
CA ALA A 63 -5.03 7.27 10.51
C ALA A 63 -6.53 7.44 10.25
N GLU A 64 -7.04 7.13 9.07
CA GLU A 64 -8.49 7.27 8.82
C GLU A 64 -9.31 6.05 9.26
N LEU A 65 -8.66 4.93 9.61
CA LEU A 65 -9.31 3.76 10.20
C LEU A 65 -9.88 4.03 11.60
N PHE A 66 -9.31 5.03 12.30
CA PHE A 66 -9.69 5.34 13.68
C PHE A 66 -10.41 6.69 13.78
N PRO A 67 -11.39 6.82 14.70
CA PRO A 67 -12.10 8.08 14.90
C PRO A 67 -11.16 9.14 15.51
N THR A 68 -11.48 10.41 15.24
CA THR A 68 -10.68 11.59 15.64
C THR A 68 -10.14 11.61 17.08
N PRO A 69 -10.89 11.22 18.13
CA PRO A 69 -10.38 11.26 19.51
C PRO A 69 -9.24 10.27 19.78
N VAL A 70 -9.20 9.13 19.09
CA VAL A 70 -8.21 8.06 19.36
C VAL A 70 -7.17 7.91 18.25
N ARG A 71 -7.36 8.59 17.12
CA ARG A 71 -6.50 8.51 15.93
C ARG A 71 -5.02 8.74 16.23
N GLY A 72 -4.68 9.79 16.97
CA GLY A 72 -3.29 10.12 17.28
C GLY A 72 -2.60 9.01 18.08
N VAL A 73 -3.30 8.46 19.07
CA VAL A 73 -2.82 7.35 19.90
C VAL A 73 -2.71 6.07 19.09
N ALA A 74 -3.71 5.75 18.26
CA ALA A 74 -3.72 4.53 17.46
C ALA A 74 -2.59 4.50 16.41
N VAL A 75 -2.36 5.61 15.70
CA VAL A 75 -1.23 5.74 14.77
C VAL A 75 0.10 5.67 15.52
N GLY A 76 0.21 6.36 16.65
CA GLY A 76 1.42 6.36 17.48
C GLY A 76 1.76 4.97 18.02
N ILE A 77 0.80 4.22 18.55
CA ILE A 77 1.00 2.86 19.04
C ILE A 77 1.42 1.95 17.89
N SER A 78 0.70 1.98 16.76
CA SER A 78 1.01 1.15 15.59
C SER A 78 2.42 1.39 15.06
N TYR A 79 2.82 2.67 14.97
CA TYR A 79 4.16 3.07 14.55
C TYR A 79 5.23 2.60 15.54
N ASN A 80 5.06 2.89 16.83
CA ASN A 80 6.08 2.56 17.84
C ASN A 80 6.24 1.05 18.03
N VAL A 81 5.14 0.28 17.99
CA VAL A 81 5.22 -1.18 18.05
C VAL A 81 5.95 -1.73 16.82
N GLY A 82 5.60 -1.24 15.63
CA GLY A 82 6.29 -1.63 14.38
C GLY A 82 7.77 -1.28 14.41
N LEU A 83 8.12 -0.06 14.83
CA LEU A 83 9.50 0.41 14.91
C LEU A 83 10.30 -0.31 16.00
N SER A 84 9.69 -0.62 17.15
CA SER A 84 10.37 -1.35 18.24
C SER A 84 10.67 -2.79 17.84
N LEU A 85 9.75 -3.44 17.12
CA LEU A 85 9.96 -4.79 16.62
C LEU A 85 10.94 -4.80 15.44
N PHE A 86 10.65 -4.06 14.38
CA PHE A 86 11.38 -4.19 13.11
C PHE A 86 12.48 -3.15 12.91
N GLY A 87 12.46 -2.02 13.62
CA GLY A 87 13.48 -0.98 13.47
C GLY A 87 14.87 -1.44 13.92
N GLY A 88 14.94 -2.21 15.02
CA GLY A 88 16.20 -2.78 15.51
C GLY A 88 16.48 -4.20 15.02
N LEU A 89 15.45 -5.01 14.78
CA LEU A 89 15.63 -6.40 14.34
C LEU A 89 15.85 -6.53 12.83
N ALA A 90 15.46 -5.55 12.00
CA ALA A 90 15.62 -5.66 10.55
C ALA A 90 17.09 -5.88 10.10
N PRO A 91 18.11 -5.18 10.64
CA PRO A 91 19.50 -5.45 10.31
C PRO A 91 19.93 -6.87 10.69
N VAL A 92 19.52 -7.35 11.87
CA VAL A 92 19.84 -8.70 12.36
C VAL A 92 19.17 -9.77 11.48
N LEU A 93 17.91 -9.56 11.10
CA LEU A 93 17.20 -10.45 10.18
C LEU A 93 17.83 -10.44 8.78
N ALA A 94 18.24 -9.28 8.28
CA ALA A 94 18.95 -9.16 7.01
C ALA A 94 20.27 -9.92 7.06
N GLU A 95 21.08 -9.73 8.09
CA GLU A 95 22.35 -10.44 8.29
C GLU A 95 22.14 -11.96 8.42
N ALA A 96 21.19 -12.40 9.25
CA ALA A 96 20.85 -13.82 9.39
C ALA A 96 20.39 -14.44 8.06
N SER A 97 19.64 -13.68 7.25
CA SER A 97 19.17 -14.16 5.94
C SER A 97 20.30 -14.30 4.92
N LEU A 98 21.36 -13.49 5.01
CA LEU A 98 22.57 -13.62 4.18
C LEU A 98 23.31 -14.94 4.45
N GLY A 99 23.22 -15.46 5.68
CA GLY A 99 23.77 -16.76 6.04
C GLY A 99 23.08 -17.95 5.35
N ILE A 100 21.84 -17.77 4.88
CA ILE A 100 21.07 -18.80 4.17
C ILE A 100 21.20 -18.63 2.65
N SER A 101 21.11 -17.39 2.17
CA SER A 101 21.17 -17.06 0.74
C SER A 101 21.74 -15.66 0.53
N PRO A 102 22.58 -15.44 -0.50
CA PRO A 102 23.09 -14.10 -0.84
C PRO A 102 21.98 -13.10 -1.20
N TYR A 103 20.78 -13.57 -1.56
CA TYR A 103 19.61 -12.73 -1.86
C TYR A 103 18.60 -12.65 -0.69
N GLY A 104 18.95 -13.19 0.48
CA GLY A 104 18.08 -13.28 1.66
C GLY A 104 17.37 -11.96 2.02
N PRO A 105 18.09 -10.82 2.12
CA PRO A 105 17.46 -9.54 2.45
C PRO A 105 16.47 -9.07 1.38
N GLY A 106 16.73 -9.38 0.11
CA GLY A 106 15.83 -9.11 -1.00
C GLY A 106 14.51 -9.89 -0.88
N PHE A 107 14.58 -11.15 -0.47
CA PHE A 107 13.38 -11.96 -0.18
C PHE A 107 12.57 -11.40 0.99
N LEU A 108 13.23 -10.98 2.07
CA LEU A 108 12.55 -10.37 3.22
C LEU A 108 11.84 -9.07 2.83
N MET A 109 12.48 -8.22 2.02
CA MET A 109 11.87 -7.01 1.47
C MET A 109 10.65 -7.33 0.60
N SER A 110 10.80 -8.25 -0.36
CA SER A 110 9.69 -8.66 -1.23
C SER A 110 8.52 -9.25 -0.42
N LEU A 111 8.81 -10.06 0.60
CA LEU A 111 7.79 -10.62 1.49
C LEU A 111 7.05 -9.51 2.27
N GLY A 112 7.77 -8.52 2.79
CA GLY A 112 7.16 -7.35 3.45
C GLY A 112 6.22 -6.57 2.52
N GLY A 113 6.61 -6.42 1.24
CA GLY A 113 5.75 -5.83 0.21
C GLY A 113 4.48 -6.65 -0.03
N VAL A 114 4.58 -7.97 -0.11
CA VAL A 114 3.43 -8.87 -0.29
C VAL A 114 2.48 -8.81 0.91
N ILE A 115 3.00 -8.79 2.14
CA ILE A 115 2.20 -8.66 3.36
C ILE A 115 1.44 -7.33 3.35
N THR A 116 2.12 -6.23 2.97
CA THR A 116 1.53 -4.90 2.90
C THR A 116 0.43 -4.85 1.83
N ALA A 117 0.69 -5.39 0.63
CA ALA A 117 -0.30 -5.45 -0.44
C ALA A 117 -1.53 -6.29 -0.02
N SER A 118 -1.29 -7.44 0.62
CA SER A 118 -2.35 -8.30 1.14
C SER A 118 -3.19 -7.59 2.19
N THR A 119 -2.57 -6.78 3.06
CA THR A 119 -3.26 -6.00 4.09
C THR A 119 -4.22 -4.99 3.47
N VAL A 120 -3.78 -4.29 2.41
CA VAL A 120 -4.64 -3.37 1.67
C VAL A 120 -5.82 -4.12 1.04
N VAL A 121 -5.58 -5.25 0.39
CA VAL A 121 -6.64 -6.08 -0.21
C VAL A 121 -7.64 -6.58 0.83
N VAL A 122 -7.16 -7.09 1.97
CA VAL A 122 -8.03 -7.54 3.08
C VAL A 122 -8.84 -6.37 3.63
N GLY A 123 -8.23 -5.19 3.79
CA GLY A 123 -8.94 -3.97 4.20
C GLY A 123 -10.11 -3.66 3.26
N ILE A 124 -9.89 -3.70 1.94
CA ILE A 124 -10.94 -3.51 0.93
C ILE A 124 -12.03 -4.59 1.05
N CYS A 125 -11.64 -5.85 1.20
CA CYS A 125 -12.58 -6.95 1.33
C CYS A 125 -13.47 -6.82 2.57
N LEU A 126 -12.91 -6.36 3.71
CA LEU A 126 -13.64 -6.14 4.94
C LEU A 126 -14.58 -4.93 4.86
N GLU A 127 -14.16 -3.86 4.18
CA GLU A 127 -15.03 -2.72 3.88
C GLU A 127 -16.21 -3.11 3.01
N ARG A 128 -15.98 -3.88 1.94
CA ARG A 128 -17.05 -4.41 1.06
C ARG A 128 -18.06 -5.28 1.80
N ARG A 129 -17.66 -5.89 2.91
CA ARG A 129 -18.54 -6.69 3.78
C ARG A 129 -19.26 -5.86 4.84
N GLY A 130 -19.01 -4.55 4.92
CA GLY A 130 -19.58 -3.66 5.92
C GLY A 130 -19.07 -3.89 7.34
N ILE A 131 -17.97 -4.64 7.51
CA ILE A 131 -17.40 -4.98 8.83
C ILE A 131 -16.52 -3.85 9.35
N VAL A 132 -15.82 -3.16 8.44
CA VAL A 132 -14.85 -2.11 8.76
C VAL A 132 -15.17 -0.87 7.94
N GLN A 133 -15.15 0.30 8.57
CA GLN A 133 -15.23 1.58 7.89
C GLN A 133 -13.80 2.12 7.70
N LEU A 134 -13.29 2.13 6.46
CA LEU A 134 -11.90 2.58 6.19
C LEU A 134 -11.77 4.11 6.22
N ALA A 135 -12.84 4.84 5.87
CA ALA A 135 -12.86 6.30 5.89
C ALA A 135 -13.80 6.85 6.97
N HIS A 136 -13.23 7.37 8.05
CA HIS A 136 -13.96 8.21 9.01
C HIS A 136 -13.86 9.71 8.70
N VAL A 137 -13.00 10.14 7.77
CA VAL A 137 -12.66 11.57 7.58
C VAL A 137 -12.93 12.07 6.16
N ARG A 138 -12.57 11.33 5.10
CA ARG A 138 -12.76 11.79 3.73
C ARG A 138 -14.17 11.42 3.20
N PRO A 139 -14.87 12.36 2.54
CA PRO A 139 -16.15 12.10 1.87
C PRO A 139 -15.98 11.43 0.50
N SER A 140 -14.77 11.45 -0.08
CA SER A 140 -14.44 10.73 -1.31
C SER A 140 -13.86 9.35 -0.98
N PRO A 141 -14.18 8.31 -1.77
CA PRO A 141 -13.75 6.96 -1.45
C PRO A 141 -12.23 6.81 -1.56
N TYR A 142 -11.67 5.96 -0.69
CA TYR A 142 -10.25 5.57 -0.64
C TYR A 142 -9.64 5.18 -1.99
N PHE A 143 -10.51 4.77 -2.92
CA PHE A 143 -10.25 4.34 -4.27
C PHE A 143 -11.10 5.14 -5.26
N ALA A 144 -11.02 6.47 -5.25
CA ALA A 144 -11.87 7.41 -6.00
C ALA A 144 -12.26 6.95 -7.43
N CYS A 145 -11.34 6.34 -8.18
CA CYS A 145 -11.60 5.79 -9.51
C CYS A 145 -12.62 4.62 -9.55
N LEU A 146 -12.61 3.72 -8.55
CA LEU A 146 -13.54 2.58 -8.50
C LEU A 146 -14.97 3.01 -8.16
N ALA A 147 -15.14 4.02 -7.31
CA ALA A 147 -16.47 4.49 -6.95
C ALA A 147 -17.11 5.33 -8.06
N ALA A 148 -16.33 6.17 -8.77
CA ALA A 148 -16.83 6.90 -9.92
C ALA A 148 -17.38 5.95 -11.00
N ARG A 149 -16.68 4.84 -11.27
CA ARG A 149 -17.17 3.79 -12.19
C ARG A 149 -18.41 3.04 -11.69
N GLN A 150 -18.61 2.94 -10.37
CA GLN A 150 -19.80 2.29 -9.79
C GLN A 150 -21.02 3.20 -9.85
N GLU A 151 -20.86 4.51 -9.68
CA GLU A 151 -21.93 5.49 -9.88
C GLU A 151 -22.35 5.58 -11.34
N GLU A 152 -21.39 5.57 -12.28
CA GLU A 152 -21.67 5.50 -13.73
C GLU A 152 -22.45 4.21 -14.08
N ALA A 153 -22.00 3.04 -13.62
CA ALA A 153 -22.67 1.77 -13.89
C ALA A 153 -24.07 1.66 -13.26
N LYS A 154 -24.28 2.25 -12.07
CA LYS A 154 -25.61 2.27 -11.41
C LYS A 154 -26.56 3.27 -12.08
N GLY A 155 -26.03 4.38 -12.60
CA GLY A 155 -26.78 5.36 -13.40
C GLY A 155 -27.24 4.78 -14.74
N GLU A 156 -26.39 4.02 -15.43
CA GLU A 156 -26.75 3.35 -16.70
C GLU A 156 -27.84 2.29 -16.51
N VAL A 157 -27.75 1.45 -15.46
CA VAL A 157 -28.78 0.43 -15.16
C VAL A 157 -30.13 1.06 -14.77
N SER A 158 -30.11 2.20 -14.09
CA SER A 158 -31.35 2.93 -13.75
C SER A 158 -32.00 3.59 -14.97
N ALA A 159 -31.20 4.11 -15.90
CA ALA A 159 -31.70 4.77 -17.11
C ALA A 159 -32.27 3.79 -18.15
N ASP A 160 -31.82 2.54 -18.15
CA ASP A 160 -32.33 1.49 -19.05
C ASP A 160 -33.64 0.86 -18.51
N GLY A 161 -33.79 0.78 -17.18
CA GLY A 161 -35.04 0.35 -16.53
C GLY A 161 -36.23 1.29 -16.76
N GLU A 162 -35.99 2.60 -16.89
CA GLU A 162 -37.05 3.58 -17.21
C GLU A 162 -37.43 3.59 -18.71
N ARG A 163 -36.51 3.18 -19.60
CA ARG A 163 -36.78 3.12 -21.05
C ARG A 163 -37.60 1.89 -21.47
N GLY A 164 -37.56 0.80 -20.70
CA GLY A 164 -38.37 -0.40 -20.93
C GLY A 164 -39.85 -0.27 -20.53
N SER A 165 -40.21 0.75 -19.74
CA SER A 165 -41.60 0.99 -19.28
C SER A 165 -42.41 1.90 -20.21
N ALA A 166 -41.79 2.48 -21.24
CA ALA A 166 -42.42 3.41 -22.17
C ALA A 166 -42.73 2.74 -23.51
N ILE A 167 -43.53 1.66 -23.51
CA ILE A 167 -44.27 1.24 -24.70
C ILE A 167 -45.71 1.75 -24.53
N PRO A 168 -46.11 2.85 -25.21
CA PRO A 168 -47.51 3.23 -25.27
C PRO A 168 -48.33 2.19 -26.06
N ALA A 169 -49.59 2.06 -25.64
CA ALA A 169 -50.64 1.11 -26.06
C ALA A 169 -50.67 0.69 -27.54
#